data_AF-A0A7C6VVA7-F1
#
_entry.id   AF-A0A7C6VVA7-F1
#
_cell.length_a   1.000
_cell.length_b   1.000
_cell.length_c   1.000
_cell.angle_alpha   90.00
_cell.angle_beta   90.00
_cell.angle_gamma   90.00
#
_symmetry.space_group_name_H-M   'P 1'
#
loop_
_entity.id
_entity.type
_entity.pdbx_description
1 polymer ?
#
loop_
_entity_poly.entity_id
_entity_poly.type
_entity_poly.pdbx_seq_one_letter_code
_entity_poly.pdbx_strand_id
1 'polypeptide(L)'
;MNFNITSNDSGNIFDIQSSKKSLDLEKYFRRYPKTERDKVKLISTDFYSGYIHIAEMLFKSDDVVIDRFHIVTQVYVALNSCKIGLCKNNNPIIINLRIYRN
;
A
#
# COMPACT_ATOMS: atom_id res chain seq x y z
N MET A 1 1.93 -9.78 -11.89
CA MET A 1 2.90 -9.32 -10.87
C MET A 1 2.73 -10.21 -9.66
N ASN A 2 3.82 -10.82 -9.20
CA ASN A 2 3.80 -11.85 -8.15
C ASN A 2 3.81 -11.21 -6.76
N PHE A 3 3.35 -11.95 -5.75
CA PHE A 3 3.45 -11.60 -4.34
C PHE A 3 4.69 -12.29 -3.75
N ASN A 4 5.69 -11.49 -3.39
CA ASN A 4 6.96 -11.99 -2.87
C ASN A 4 6.93 -11.99 -1.35
N ILE A 5 7.37 -13.09 -0.76
CA ILE A 5 7.42 -13.26 0.69
C ILE A 5 8.87 -13.42 1.06
N THR A 6 9.34 -12.58 1.97
CA THR A 6 10.74 -12.52 2.37
C THR A 6 10.88 -12.73 3.86
N SER A 7 11.98 -13.36 4.26
CA SER A 7 12.40 -13.41 5.65
C SER A 7 12.98 -12.05 6.04
N ASN A 8 12.46 -11.46 7.11
CA ASN A 8 12.99 -10.19 7.62
C ASN A 8 14.41 -10.35 8.21
N ASP A 9 14.73 -11.52 8.76
CA ASP A 9 16.02 -11.76 9.41
C ASP A 9 17.16 -11.97 8.42
N SER A 10 16.89 -12.75 7.36
CA SER A 10 17.91 -13.12 6.36
C SER A 10 17.87 -12.28 5.10
N GLY A 11 16.79 -11.53 4.87
CA GLY A 11 16.55 -10.81 3.61
C GLY A 11 16.25 -11.72 2.40
N ASN A 12 16.26 -13.04 2.58
CA ASN A 12 16.05 -13.99 1.50
C ASN A 12 14.57 -14.13 1.15
N ILE A 13 14.32 -14.48 -0.12
CA ILE A 13 12.99 -14.86 -0.58
C ILE A 13 12.63 -16.20 0.07
N PHE A 14 11.57 -16.19 0.86
CA PHE A 14 11.01 -17.37 1.50
C PHE A 14 10.04 -18.09 0.56
N ASP A 15 9.17 -17.35 -0.14
CA ASP A 15 8.20 -17.92 -1.08
C ASP A 15 7.75 -16.86 -2.11
N ILE A 16 7.15 -17.31 -3.22
CA ILE A 16 6.59 -16.47 -4.28
C ILE A 16 5.21 -17.00 -4.63
N GLN A 17 4.19 -16.19 -4.37
CA GLN A 17 2.82 -16.47 -4.83
C GLN A 17 2.58 -15.78 -6.18
N SER A 18 2.11 -16.54 -7.16
CA SER A 18 1.94 -16.06 -8.55
C SER A 18 0.80 -15.04 -8.70
N SER A 19 -0.12 -14.99 -7.73
CA SER A 19 -1.29 -14.11 -7.73
C SER A 19 -1.36 -13.21 -6.50
N LYS A 20 -1.79 -11.98 -6.72
CA LYS A 20 -2.06 -10.98 -5.67
C LYS A 20 -3.55 -10.85 -5.32
N LYS A 21 -4.40 -11.69 -5.93
CA LYS A 21 -5.85 -11.65 -5.69
C LYS A 21 -6.16 -12.10 -4.27
N SER A 22 -7.19 -11.50 -3.68
CA SER A 22 -7.57 -11.77 -2.28
C SER A 22 -7.80 -13.25 -2.01
N LEU A 23 -8.52 -13.95 -2.90
CA LEU A 23 -8.80 -15.37 -2.76
C LEU A 23 -7.53 -16.25 -2.76
N ASP A 24 -6.53 -15.88 -3.56
CA ASP A 24 -5.30 -16.67 -3.69
C ASP A 24 -4.38 -16.44 -2.49
N LEU A 25 -4.35 -15.22 -1.96
CA LEU A 25 -3.66 -14.90 -0.70
C LEU A 25 -4.34 -15.56 0.49
N GLU A 26 -5.67 -15.58 0.51
CA GLU A 26 -6.42 -16.26 1.56
C GLU A 26 -6.06 -17.75 1.62
N LYS A 27 -6.15 -18.44 0.48
CA LYS A 27 -5.75 -19.85 0.38
C LYS A 27 -4.31 -20.07 0.81
N TYR A 28 -3.41 -19.18 0.40
CA TYR A 28 -1.99 -19.23 0.76
C TYR A 28 -1.80 -19.21 2.27
N PHE A 29 -2.35 -18.21 2.95
CA PHE A 29 -2.16 -18.01 4.39
C PHE A 29 -2.89 -19.05 5.23
N ARG A 30 -4.01 -19.62 4.75
CA ARG A 30 -4.71 -20.72 5.44
C ARG A 30 -3.91 -22.02 5.52
N ARG A 31 -2.83 -22.17 4.74
CA ARG A 31 -1.90 -23.31 4.89
C ARG A 31 -1.17 -23.29 6.23
N TYR A 32 -1.04 -22.11 6.86
CA TYR A 32 -0.45 -21.97 8.18
C TYR A 32 -1.52 -22.17 9.26
N PRO A 33 -1.22 -22.95 10.31
CA PRO A 33 -2.12 -23.14 11.45
C PRO A 33 -2.55 -21.80 12.05
N LYS A 34 -3.79 -21.76 12.55
CA LYS A 34 -4.31 -20.55 13.20
C LYS A 34 -3.42 -20.08 14.35
N THR A 35 -2.85 -21.01 15.12
CA THR A 35 -1.92 -20.71 16.21
C THR A 35 -0.68 -19.93 15.78
N GLU A 36 -0.20 -20.13 14.55
CA GLU A 36 0.93 -19.36 14.01
C GLU A 36 0.47 -18.01 13.46
N ARG A 37 -0.68 -17.97 12.77
CA ARG A 37 -1.26 -16.71 12.27
C ARG A 37 -1.64 -15.76 13.41
N ASP A 38 -2.11 -16.29 14.53
CA ASP A 38 -2.47 -15.50 15.71
C ASP A 38 -1.23 -14.88 16.42
N LYS A 39 0.00 -15.27 16.04
CA LYS A 39 1.24 -14.62 16.51
C LYS A 39 1.57 -13.34 15.76
N VAL A 40 0.89 -13.04 14.65
CA VAL A 40 1.08 -11.80 13.90
C VAL A 40 0.59 -10.63 14.76
N LYS A 41 1.49 -9.70 15.07
CA LYS A 41 1.21 -8.56 15.97
C LYS A 41 0.79 -7.28 15.25
N LEU A 42 1.29 -7.09 14.03
CA LEU A 42 1.10 -5.88 13.26
C LEU A 42 1.04 -6.23 11.79
N ILE A 43 0.07 -5.67 11.08
CA ILE A 43 -0.03 -5.75 9.63
C ILE A 43 0.04 -4.33 9.07
N SER A 44 0.97 -4.08 8.17
CA SER A 44 1.01 -2.86 7.35
C SER A 44 0.58 -3.20 5.94
N THR A 45 -0.43 -2.54 5.40
CA THR A 45 -0.99 -2.84 4.07
C THR A 45 -1.35 -1.57 3.30
N ASP A 46 -1.57 -1.69 1.99
CA ASP A 46 -2.02 -0.57 1.18
C ASP A 46 -3.53 -0.27 1.40
N PHE A 47 -4.09 0.68 0.64
CA PHE A 47 -5.49 1.08 0.74
C PHE A 47 -6.48 0.10 0.08
N TYR A 48 -6.03 -1.02 -0.45
CA TYR A 48 -6.91 -1.98 -1.10
C TYR A 48 -7.77 -2.68 -0.05
N SER A 49 -9.08 -2.43 -0.10
CA SER A 49 -10.06 -3.02 0.83
C SER A 49 -9.99 -4.54 0.89
N GLY A 50 -9.61 -5.20 -0.21
CA GLY A 50 -9.42 -6.64 -0.23
C GLY A 50 -8.29 -7.13 0.66
N TYR A 51 -7.20 -6.39 0.84
CA TYR A 51 -6.13 -6.76 1.77
C TYR A 51 -6.50 -6.51 3.22
N ILE A 52 -7.19 -5.40 3.50
CA ILE A 52 -7.72 -5.09 4.82
C ILE A 52 -8.66 -6.21 5.28
N HIS A 53 -9.61 -6.60 4.42
CA HIS A 53 -10.56 -7.67 4.73
C HIS A 53 -9.88 -9.02 5.02
N ILE A 54 -8.87 -9.41 4.22
CA ILE A 54 -8.11 -10.63 4.47
C ILE A 54 -7.33 -10.55 5.78
N ALA A 55 -6.73 -9.38 6.07
CA ALA A 55 -5.94 -9.17 7.28
C ALA A 55 -6.80 -9.40 8.53
N GLU A 56 -7.97 -8.76 8.58
CA GLU A 56 -8.95 -8.90 9.67
C GLU A 56 -9.52 -10.32 9.77
N MET A 57 -9.71 -11.01 8.65
CA MET A 57 -10.26 -12.36 8.62
C MET A 57 -9.24 -13.43 9.07
N LEU A 58 -7.97 -13.29 8.70
CA LEU A 58 -6.97 -14.34 8.84
C LEU A 58 -6.03 -14.19 10.02
N PHE A 59 -5.89 -13.00 10.58
CA PHE A 59 -4.94 -12.76 11.64
C PHE A 59 -5.65 -12.13 12.82
N LYS A 60 -5.21 -12.49 14.03
CA LYS A 60 -5.66 -11.86 15.28
C LYS A 60 -4.89 -10.55 15.58
N SER A 61 -4.34 -9.90 14.55
CA SER A 61 -3.51 -8.71 14.72
C SER A 61 -4.33 -7.63 15.43
N ASP A 62 -3.77 -7.03 16.46
CA ASP A 62 -4.44 -5.95 17.21
C ASP A 62 -4.56 -4.68 16.35
N ASP A 63 -3.58 -4.47 15.45
CA ASP A 63 -3.53 -3.30 14.56
C ASP A 63 -3.33 -3.71 13.09
N VAL A 64 -4.19 -3.18 12.22
CA VAL A 64 -4.00 -3.14 10.76
C VAL A 64 -3.76 -1.68 10.37
N VAL A 65 -2.52 -1.36 10.02
CA VAL A 65 -2.08 0.00 9.71
C VAL A 65 -1.97 0.19 8.21
N ILE A 66 -2.43 1.34 7.72
CA ILE A 66 -2.24 1.70 6.32
C ILE A 66 -0.81 2.19 6.09
N ASP A 67 -0.17 1.67 5.05
CA ASP A 67 1.16 2.07 4.62
C ASP A 67 1.17 3.56 4.23
N ARG A 68 1.91 4.33 5.02
CA ARG A 68 2.07 5.78 4.87
C ARG A 68 2.72 6.18 3.56
N PHE A 69 3.51 5.30 2.93
CA PHE A 69 4.10 5.59 1.64
C PHE A 69 3.02 5.88 0.60
N HIS A 70 1.98 5.03 0.54
CA HIS A 70 0.88 5.22 -0.40
C HIS A 70 0.08 6.49 -0.12
N ILE A 71 -0.08 6.89 1.15
CA ILE A 71 -0.71 8.17 1.53
C ILE A 71 0.04 9.34 0.91
N VAL A 72 1.34 9.41 1.19
CA VAL A 72 2.20 10.51 0.73
C VAL A 72 2.26 10.54 -0.79
N THR A 73 2.41 9.38 -1.44
CA THR A 73 2.43 9.28 -2.91
C THR A 73 1.11 9.73 -3.52
N GLN A 74 -0.05 9.32 -2.99
CA GLN A 74 -1.35 9.72 -3.51
C GLN A 74 -1.56 11.23 -3.42
N VAL A 75 -1.23 11.84 -2.27
CA VAL A 75 -1.29 13.30 -2.09
C VAL A 75 -0.37 14.01 -3.07
N TYR A 76 0.87 13.55 -3.21
CA TYR A 76 1.84 14.12 -4.14
C TYR A 76 1.35 14.07 -5.59
N VAL A 77 0.83 12.92 -6.04
CA VAL A 77 0.29 12.74 -7.39
C VAL A 77 -0.90 13.66 -7.64
N ALA A 78 -1.83 13.78 -6.68
CA ALA A 78 -2.99 14.66 -6.79
C ALA A 78 -2.58 16.14 -6.92
N LEU A 79 -1.67 16.61 -6.05
CA LEU A 79 -1.16 17.97 -6.08
C LEU A 79 -0.42 18.27 -7.39
N ASN A 80 0.43 17.36 -7.86
CA ASN A 80 1.15 17.55 -9.11
C ASN A 80 0.19 17.57 -10.31
N SER A 81 -0.85 16.73 -10.30
CA SER A 81 -1.88 16.71 -11.34
C SER A 81 -2.66 18.02 -11.39
N CYS A 82 -3.05 18.56 -10.22
CA CYS A 82 -3.68 19.86 -10.10
C CYS A 82 -2.76 20.98 -10.63
N LYS A 83 -1.50 20.98 -10.21
CA LYS A 83 -0.49 21.94 -10.69
C LYS A 83 -0.34 21.92 -12.21
N ILE A 84 -0.25 20.73 -12.83
CA ILE A 84 -0.15 20.59 -14.28
C ILE A 84 -1.44 21.08 -14.96
N GLY A 85 -2.60 20.73 -14.41
CA GLY A 85 -3.90 21.17 -14.93
C GLY A 85 -4.04 22.69 -14.91
N LEU A 86 -3.60 23.34 -13.83
CA LEU A 86 -3.50 24.79 -13.74
C LEU A 86 -2.60 25.33 -14.86
N CYS A 87 -1.36 24.83 -14.98
CA CYS A 87 -0.40 25.33 -15.98
C CYS A 87 -0.90 25.24 -17.43
N LYS A 88 -1.74 24.25 -17.76
CA LYS A 88 -2.33 24.09 -19.10
C LYS A 88 -3.41 25.13 -19.42
N ASN A 89 -4.08 25.67 -18.41
CA ASN A 89 -5.26 26.52 -18.60
C ASN A 89 -4.94 28.04 -18.69
N ASN A 90 -3.67 28.44 -18.85
CA ASN A 90 -3.22 29.84 -18.95
C ASN A 90 -3.87 30.78 -17.91
N ASN A 91 -4.14 30.26 -16.70
CA ASN A 91 -4.86 31.01 -15.67
C ASN A 91 -3.98 32.15 -15.13
N PRO A 92 -4.47 33.41 -15.08
CA PRO A 92 -3.69 34.57 -14.66
C PRO A 92 -3.07 34.44 -13.26
N ILE A 93 -3.65 33.63 -12.37
CA ILE A 93 -3.09 33.34 -11.04
C ILE A 93 -1.70 32.66 -11.12
N ILE A 94 -1.44 31.88 -12.17
CA ILE A 94 -0.19 31.11 -12.36
C ILE A 94 0.95 32.00 -12.82
N ILE A 95 0.63 33.05 -13.60
CA ILE A 95 1.59 34.08 -13.97
C ILE A 95 2.15 34.73 -12.70
N ASN A 96 1.28 35.02 -11.72
CA ASN A 96 1.67 35.58 -10.43
C ASN A 96 2.49 34.61 -9.56
N LEU A 97 2.22 33.30 -9.59
CA LEU A 97 3.01 32.30 -8.85
C LEU A 97 4.41 32.06 -9.44
N ARG A 98 4.61 32.29 -10.75
CA ARG A 98 5.94 32.23 -11.38
C ARG A 98 6.89 33.31 -10.87
N ILE A 99 6.36 34.46 -10.46
CA ILE A 99 7.13 35.62 -9.97
C ILE A 99 7.69 35.39 -8.56
N TYR A 100 7.16 34.42 -7.80
CA TYR A 100 7.62 34.07 -6.45
C TYR A 100 8.65 32.93 -6.40
N ARG A 101 9.08 32.39 -7.55
CA ARG A 101 10.24 31.47 -7.61
C ARG A 101 11.52 32.29 -7.76
N ASN A 102 12.01 32.85 -6.65
CA ASN A 102 13.43 33.16 -6.46
C ASN A 102 14.16 31.90 -6.00
#